data_AF-A0A7K4NE95-F1
#
_entry.id   AF-A0A7K4NE95-F1
#
_cell.length_a   1.000
_cell.length_b   1.000
_cell.length_c   1.000
_cell.angle_alpha   90.00
_cell.angle_beta   90.00
_cell.angle_gamma   90.00
#
_symmetry.space_group_name_H-M   'P 1'
#
loop_
_entity.id
_entity.type
_entity.pdbx_description
1 polymer ?
#
loop_
_entity_poly.entity_id
_entity_poly.type
_entity_poly.pdbx_seq_one_letter_code
_entity_poly.pdbx_strand_id
1 'polypeptide(L)'
;MVKKGFPSFGITQCGTFVAALKNYNLPDFVLTLVAKDCNSDLLERGRIDDRLSSMNDAALELLHKVFVDCEEDEAGKYAQYRFFAYVSSMYHKCEVVVNETIPGKSKKNHKIPIAVLHNGMYIAVGFNKPNGHAVSKKDLKKFYDVVNDVKNGEHGTQLVDAIFGSSSGFKGEALVELEKLSKMREADPENKLNFKTANFENRIYSVTKC
;
A
#
# COMPACT_ATOMS: atom_id res chain seq x y z
N MET A 1 -24.31 47.64 2.63
CA MET A 1 -24.70 47.16 3.98
C MET A 1 -24.82 45.64 3.92
N VAL A 2 -23.82 44.92 4.43
CA VAL A 2 -23.82 43.45 4.46
C VAL A 2 -24.72 43.01 5.62
N LYS A 3 -25.73 42.17 5.36
CA LYS A 3 -26.61 41.60 6.40
C LYS A 3 -25.77 40.66 7.27
N LYS A 4 -25.32 41.17 8.44
CA LYS A 4 -24.88 40.35 9.58
C LYS A 4 -26.09 39.54 10.07
N GLY A 5 -26.00 38.21 10.08
CA GLY A 5 -26.93 37.40 10.89
C GLY A 5 -27.46 36.10 10.30
N PHE A 6 -27.14 35.72 9.06
CA PHE A 6 -27.44 34.36 8.58
C PHE A 6 -26.18 33.51 8.59
N PRO A 7 -26.12 32.41 9.37
CA PRO A 7 -25.05 31.43 9.19
C PRO A 7 -25.14 30.88 7.77
N SER A 8 -24.05 30.98 7.01
CA SER A 8 -23.95 30.26 5.75
C SER A 8 -23.84 28.78 6.09
N PHE A 9 -24.94 28.04 6.00
CA PHE A 9 -24.91 26.59 5.92
C PHE A 9 -24.41 26.18 4.52
N GLY A 10 -23.18 26.57 4.20
CA GLY A 10 -22.40 25.78 3.27
C GLY A 10 -22.06 24.52 4.03
N ILE A 11 -22.55 23.36 3.58
CA ILE A 11 -21.89 22.11 3.93
C ILE A 11 -20.45 22.33 3.50
N THR A 12 -19.54 22.54 4.46
CA THR A 12 -18.12 22.63 4.15
C THR A 12 -17.78 21.36 3.37
N GLN A 13 -17.00 21.44 2.29
CA GLN A 13 -16.63 20.26 1.50
C GLN A 13 -16.08 19.14 2.41
N CYS A 14 -15.45 19.53 3.52
CA CYS A 14 -15.01 18.69 4.63
C CYS A 14 -16.12 17.78 5.18
N GLY A 15 -17.32 18.32 5.46
CA GLY A 15 -18.44 17.53 5.98
C GLY A 15 -18.93 16.47 4.98
N THR A 16 -18.90 16.79 3.68
CA THR A 16 -19.22 15.84 2.61
C THR A 16 -18.14 14.77 2.47
N PHE A 17 -16.86 15.15 2.52
CA PHE A 17 -15.74 14.21 2.42
C PHE A 17 -15.69 13.25 3.60
N VAL A 18 -15.86 13.73 4.84
CA VAL A 18 -15.93 12.86 6.03
C VAL A 18 -17.07 11.84 5.90
N ALA A 19 -18.26 12.29 5.45
CA ALA A 19 -19.42 11.42 5.27
C ALA A 19 -19.22 10.32 4.22
N ALA A 20 -18.43 10.60 3.16
CA ALA A 20 -18.05 9.60 2.17
C ALA A 20 -16.98 8.64 2.72
N LEU A 21 -15.87 9.20 3.23
CA LEU A 21 -14.66 8.46 3.61
C LEU A 21 -14.87 7.49 4.78
N LYS A 22 -15.79 7.80 5.70
CA LYS A 22 -16.08 6.91 6.85
C LYS A 22 -16.55 5.51 6.46
N ASN A 23 -17.07 5.34 5.23
CA ASN A 23 -17.57 4.05 4.74
C ASN A 23 -16.49 3.22 4.04
N TYR A 24 -15.28 3.74 3.82
CA TYR A 24 -14.22 3.10 3.04
C TYR A 24 -13.26 2.22 3.85
N ASN A 25 -13.50 2.03 5.16
CA ASN A 25 -12.66 1.20 6.06
C ASN A 25 -11.15 1.42 5.85
N LEU A 26 -10.74 2.69 5.80
CA LEU A 26 -9.35 3.06 5.55
C LEU A 26 -8.44 2.65 6.72
N PRO A 27 -7.30 2.00 6.45
CA PRO A 27 -6.36 1.65 7.52
C PRO A 27 -5.78 2.89 8.19
N ASP A 28 -5.62 2.82 9.51
CA ASP A 28 -5.10 3.92 10.34
C ASP A 28 -3.76 4.48 9.84
N PHE A 29 -2.83 3.62 9.44
CA PHE A 29 -1.51 4.07 8.97
C PHE A 29 -1.62 4.88 7.66
N VAL A 30 -2.62 4.62 6.81
CA VAL A 30 -2.87 5.41 5.60
C VAL A 30 -3.34 6.82 5.99
N LEU A 31 -4.23 6.92 6.99
CA LEU A 31 -4.64 8.22 7.53
C LEU A 31 -3.43 8.99 8.08
N THR A 32 -2.56 8.31 8.85
CA THR A 32 -1.33 8.91 9.38
C THR A 32 -0.39 9.38 8.29
N LEU A 33 -0.22 8.60 7.22
CA LEU A 33 0.63 8.96 6.08
C LEU A 33 0.10 10.20 5.35
N VAL A 34 -1.20 10.22 5.05
CA VAL A 34 -1.82 11.36 4.37
C VAL A 34 -1.81 12.60 5.25
N ALA A 35 -2.09 12.45 6.56
CA ALA A 35 -2.02 13.57 7.50
C ALA A 35 -0.61 14.20 7.50
N LYS A 36 0.43 13.36 7.60
CA LYS A 36 1.83 13.82 7.55
C LYS A 36 2.16 14.52 6.23
N ASP A 37 1.74 13.95 5.11
CA ASP A 37 2.05 14.50 3.79
C ASP A 37 1.31 15.83 3.50
N CYS A 38 0.19 16.07 4.18
CA CYS A 38 -0.60 17.29 4.09
C CYS A 38 -0.37 18.26 5.26
N ASN A 39 0.62 18.02 6.13
CA ASN A 39 0.85 18.78 7.37
C ASN A 39 -0.45 18.99 8.18
N SER A 40 -1.22 17.92 8.31
CA SER A 40 -2.49 17.88 9.03
C SER A 40 -2.30 17.23 10.39
N ASP A 41 -3.11 17.67 11.35
CA ASP A 41 -3.33 16.92 12.57
C ASP A 41 -4.08 15.61 12.26
N LEU A 42 -3.90 14.61 13.13
CA LEU A 42 -4.68 13.40 13.14
C LEU A 42 -4.83 12.93 14.59
N LEU A 43 -6.06 12.84 15.04
CA LEU A 43 -6.38 12.35 16.36
C LEU A 43 -5.97 10.86 16.51
N GLU A 44 -5.18 10.56 17.53
CA GLU A 44 -4.54 9.24 17.72
C GLU A 44 -5.53 8.10 18.01
N ARG A 45 -6.64 8.41 18.68
CA ARG A 45 -7.64 7.42 19.14
C ARG A 45 -9.05 7.98 19.09
N GLY A 46 -9.95 7.34 18.37
CA GLY A 46 -11.34 7.77 18.30
C GLY A 46 -12.10 7.02 17.23
N ARG A 47 -13.38 7.36 17.04
CA ARG A 47 -14.14 6.84 15.90
C ARG A 47 -13.57 7.41 14.61
N ILE A 48 -13.77 6.71 13.51
CA ILE A 48 -13.28 7.17 12.20
C ILE A 48 -13.81 8.57 11.85
N ASP A 49 -15.05 8.88 12.22
CA ASP A 49 -15.66 10.20 12.02
C ASP A 49 -14.88 11.31 12.76
N ASP A 50 -14.54 11.08 14.02
CA ASP A 50 -13.80 12.05 14.84
C ASP A 50 -12.37 12.25 14.31
N ARG A 51 -11.75 11.15 13.85
CA ARG A 51 -10.39 11.17 13.32
C ARG A 51 -10.32 11.89 11.97
N LEU A 52 -11.23 11.58 11.04
CA LEU A 52 -11.33 12.31 9.78
C LEU A 52 -11.63 13.79 10.01
N SER A 53 -12.54 14.10 10.94
CA SER A 53 -12.90 15.48 11.27
C SER A 53 -11.76 16.28 11.91
N SER A 54 -10.74 15.61 12.47
CA SER A 54 -9.53 16.26 12.99
C SER A 54 -8.52 16.65 11.91
N MET A 55 -8.70 16.16 10.68
CA MET A 55 -7.79 16.44 9.56
C MET A 55 -8.15 17.75 8.87
N ASN A 56 -7.16 18.39 8.25
CA ASN A 56 -7.34 19.58 7.42
C ASN A 56 -7.97 19.25 6.06
N ASP A 57 -8.46 20.29 5.37
CA ASP A 57 -9.17 20.15 4.09
C ASP A 57 -8.33 19.47 3.02
N ALA A 58 -7.03 19.78 2.96
CA ALA A 58 -6.11 19.20 1.97
C ALA A 58 -5.96 17.68 2.14
N ALA A 59 -5.90 17.20 3.39
CA ALA A 59 -5.82 15.78 3.69
C ALA A 59 -7.13 15.06 3.36
N LEU A 60 -8.28 15.66 3.69
CA LEU A 60 -9.60 15.11 3.35
C LEU A 60 -9.83 15.06 1.84
N GLU A 61 -9.46 16.13 1.12
CA GLU A 61 -9.53 16.18 -0.33
C GLU A 61 -8.62 15.14 -0.97
N LEU A 62 -7.38 14.97 -0.46
CA LEU A 62 -6.47 13.94 -0.95
C LEU A 62 -7.03 12.52 -0.72
N LEU A 63 -7.54 12.23 0.46
CA LEU A 63 -8.19 10.94 0.74
C LEU A 63 -9.38 10.69 -0.19
N HIS A 64 -10.21 11.72 -0.43
CA HIS A 64 -11.36 11.62 -1.33
C HIS A 64 -10.93 11.31 -2.76
N LYS A 65 -9.98 12.08 -3.31
CA LYS A 65 -9.42 11.86 -4.66
C LYS A 65 -8.86 10.45 -4.82
N VAL A 66 -8.12 9.97 -3.82
CA VAL A 66 -7.45 8.68 -3.87
C VAL A 66 -8.42 7.50 -3.78
N PHE A 67 -9.36 7.53 -2.84
CA PHE A 67 -10.16 6.36 -2.47
C PHE A 67 -11.61 6.40 -2.96
N VAL A 68 -12.18 7.59 -3.15
CA VAL A 68 -13.56 7.75 -3.66
C VAL A 68 -13.52 7.94 -5.17
N ASP A 69 -12.80 8.95 -5.63
CA ASP A 69 -12.75 9.29 -7.07
C ASP A 69 -11.80 8.37 -7.86
N CYS A 70 -10.89 7.70 -7.16
CA CYS A 70 -9.86 6.82 -7.73
C CYS A 70 -8.98 7.55 -8.75
N GLU A 71 -8.67 8.82 -8.50
CA GLU A 71 -7.81 9.63 -9.36
C GLU A 71 -6.39 9.04 -9.43
N GLU A 72 -5.67 9.44 -10.47
CA GLU A 72 -4.26 9.12 -10.68
C GLU A 72 -3.46 10.41 -10.71
N ASP A 73 -2.33 10.42 -10.01
CA ASP A 73 -1.37 11.50 -10.04
C ASP A 73 -0.16 11.11 -10.89
N GLU A 74 0.51 12.09 -11.50
CA GLU A 74 1.68 11.85 -12.34
C GLU A 74 2.82 11.16 -11.57
N ALA A 75 2.95 11.44 -10.26
CA ALA A 75 3.98 10.84 -9.42
C ALA A 75 3.65 9.40 -8.95
N GLY A 76 2.42 8.93 -9.16
CA GLY A 76 1.97 7.58 -8.76
C GLY A 76 1.73 7.42 -7.25
N LYS A 77 1.67 8.51 -6.50
CA LYS A 77 1.43 8.52 -5.05
C LYS A 77 0.04 7.97 -4.70
N TYR A 78 -0.97 8.26 -5.51
CA TYR A 78 -2.35 7.84 -5.26
C TYR A 78 -2.48 6.33 -5.43
N ALA A 79 -1.87 5.80 -6.50
CA ALA A 79 -1.72 4.36 -6.70
C ALA A 79 -0.96 3.70 -5.54
N GLN A 80 0.08 4.35 -5.02
CA GLN A 80 0.84 3.84 -3.88
C GLN A 80 -0.02 3.70 -2.61
N TYR A 81 -0.82 4.71 -2.27
CA TYR A 81 -1.73 4.65 -1.13
C TYR A 81 -2.80 3.56 -1.27
N ARG A 82 -3.38 3.42 -2.46
CA ARG A 82 -4.32 2.34 -2.75
C ARG A 82 -3.68 0.97 -2.60
N PHE A 83 -2.45 0.81 -3.09
CA PHE A 83 -1.71 -0.44 -2.93
C PHE A 83 -1.42 -0.75 -1.46
N PHE A 84 -1.06 0.25 -0.66
CA PHE A 84 -0.85 0.06 0.78
C PHE A 84 -2.13 -0.36 1.50
N ALA A 85 -3.25 0.31 1.22
CA ALA A 85 -4.54 -0.07 1.76
C ALA A 85 -4.92 -1.51 1.37
N TYR A 86 -4.67 -1.88 0.12
CA TYR A 86 -4.89 -3.21 -0.39
C TYR A 86 -4.06 -4.27 0.36
N VAL A 87 -2.74 -4.09 0.48
CA VAL A 87 -1.89 -5.03 1.23
C VAL A 87 -2.36 -5.14 2.69
N SER A 88 -2.70 -4.03 3.33
CA SER A 88 -3.25 -4.05 4.70
C SER A 88 -4.53 -4.87 4.81
N SER A 89 -5.42 -4.80 3.81
CA SER A 89 -6.66 -5.58 3.80
C SER A 89 -6.43 -7.09 3.68
N MET A 90 -5.29 -7.52 3.15
CA MET A 90 -4.92 -8.94 3.06
C MET A 90 -4.49 -9.53 4.42
N TYR A 91 -3.98 -8.70 5.34
CA TYR A 91 -3.38 -9.14 6.61
C TYR A 91 -4.08 -8.51 7.81
N HIS A 92 -5.28 -9.00 8.10
CA HIS A 92 -6.08 -8.54 9.24
C HIS A 92 -5.32 -8.72 10.56
N LYS A 93 -5.40 -7.72 11.45
CA LYS A 93 -4.75 -7.70 12.77
C LYS A 93 -3.22 -7.81 12.75
N CYS A 94 -2.59 -7.56 11.60
CA CYS A 94 -1.15 -7.46 11.49
C CYS A 94 -0.72 -5.99 11.52
N GLU A 95 0.49 -5.74 11.99
CA GLU A 95 1.10 -4.42 11.94
C GLU A 95 1.62 -4.16 10.53
N VAL A 96 1.39 -2.96 10.01
CA VAL A 96 1.86 -2.55 8.69
C VAL A 96 2.81 -1.37 8.86
N VAL A 97 4.01 -1.53 8.33
CA VAL A 97 5.04 -0.49 8.31
C VAL A 97 5.40 -0.15 6.86
N VAL A 98 5.75 1.10 6.62
CA VAL A 98 6.07 1.59 5.27
C VAL A 98 7.46 2.22 5.24
N ASN A 99 8.11 2.13 4.07
CA ASN A 99 9.48 2.63 3.86
C ASN A 99 10.53 2.06 4.83
N GLU A 100 10.34 0.81 5.25
CA GLU A 100 11.26 0.09 6.12
C GLU A 100 12.56 -0.29 5.40
N THR A 101 13.62 -0.49 6.16
CA THR A 101 14.91 -0.95 5.63
C THR A 101 15.26 -2.28 6.25
N ILE A 102 15.19 -3.35 5.43
CA ILE A 102 15.42 -4.71 5.90
C ILE A 102 16.76 -5.23 5.36
N PRO A 103 17.69 -5.67 6.22
CA PRO A 103 18.94 -6.28 5.77
C PRO A 103 18.70 -7.68 5.19
N GLY A 104 19.28 -7.95 4.03
CA GLY A 104 19.30 -9.28 3.42
C GLY A 104 20.52 -10.11 3.84
N LYS A 105 20.56 -11.37 3.41
CA LYS A 105 21.71 -12.29 3.62
C LYS A 105 23.03 -11.71 3.12
N SER A 106 22.99 -10.96 2.02
CA SER A 106 24.15 -10.29 1.45
C SER A 106 24.71 -9.13 2.31
N LYS A 107 24.11 -8.83 3.48
CA LYS A 107 24.35 -7.65 4.32
C LYS A 107 24.00 -6.33 3.63
N LYS A 108 23.30 -6.39 2.49
CA LYS A 108 22.75 -5.22 1.82
C LYS A 108 21.43 -4.85 2.46
N ASN A 109 21.28 -3.56 2.73
CA ASN A 109 20.03 -2.97 3.19
C ASN A 109 19.09 -2.75 2.00
N HIS A 110 17.89 -3.31 2.08
CA HIS A 110 16.86 -3.16 1.06
C HIS A 110 15.75 -2.25 1.57
N LYS A 111 15.44 -1.19 0.83
CA LYS A 111 14.30 -0.33 1.13
C LYS A 111 13.02 -1.02 0.65
N ILE A 112 12.16 -1.37 1.59
CA ILE A 112 10.90 -2.06 1.36
C ILE A 112 9.76 -1.03 1.47
N PRO A 113 8.97 -0.80 0.41
CA PRO A 113 7.89 0.19 0.42
C PRO A 113 6.82 -0.09 1.48
N ILE A 114 6.42 -1.36 1.62
CA ILE A 114 5.48 -1.82 2.65
C ILE A 114 5.91 -3.20 3.15
N ALA A 115 5.91 -3.36 4.47
CA ALA A 115 6.13 -4.63 5.12
C ALA A 115 5.02 -4.88 6.14
N VAL A 116 4.70 -6.15 6.34
CA VAL A 116 3.67 -6.60 7.27
C VAL A 116 4.34 -7.43 8.35
N LEU A 117 4.08 -7.07 9.60
CA LEU A 117 4.61 -7.73 10.78
C LEU A 117 3.50 -8.45 11.53
N HIS A 118 3.85 -9.62 12.06
CA HIS A 118 3.05 -10.35 13.03
C HIS A 118 3.93 -10.65 14.24
N ASN A 119 3.55 -10.13 15.41
CA ASN A 119 4.34 -10.24 16.65
C ASN A 119 5.82 -9.83 16.46
N GLY A 120 6.07 -8.73 15.75
CA GLY A 120 7.42 -8.21 15.50
C GLY A 120 8.22 -8.91 14.40
N MET A 121 7.67 -9.94 13.75
CA MET A 121 8.33 -10.69 12.68
C MET A 121 7.72 -10.36 11.31
N TYR A 122 8.56 -10.16 10.29
CA TYR A 122 8.07 -9.89 8.93
C TYR A 122 7.42 -11.15 8.32
N ILE A 123 6.15 -11.01 7.94
CA ILE A 123 5.37 -12.09 7.29
C ILE A 123 5.11 -11.82 5.81
N ALA A 124 5.08 -10.54 5.41
CA ALA A 124 4.91 -10.16 4.01
C ALA A 124 5.67 -8.88 3.66
N VAL A 125 6.09 -8.76 2.40
CA VAL A 125 6.66 -7.53 1.84
C VAL A 125 5.97 -7.18 0.53
N GLY A 126 5.83 -5.89 0.24
CA GLY A 126 5.15 -5.39 -0.94
C GLY A 126 5.95 -4.34 -1.69
N PHE A 127 5.95 -4.43 -3.01
CA PHE A 127 6.44 -3.42 -3.94
C PHE A 127 5.31 -3.03 -4.87
N ASN A 128 5.34 -1.80 -5.36
CA ASN A 128 4.36 -1.33 -6.33
C ASN A 128 5.08 -0.56 -7.43
N LYS A 129 4.63 -0.77 -8.66
CA LYS A 129 4.95 0.08 -9.80
C LYS A 129 3.73 0.94 -10.09
N PRO A 130 3.66 2.16 -9.54
CA PRO A 130 2.43 2.94 -9.53
C PRO A 130 2.12 3.63 -10.87
N ASN A 131 3.11 3.80 -11.74
CA ASN A 131 2.95 4.48 -13.02
C ASN A 131 3.96 3.96 -14.07
N GLY A 132 3.83 4.47 -15.29
CA GLY A 132 4.72 4.19 -16.41
C GLY A 132 4.30 2.97 -17.22
N HIS A 133 5.28 2.25 -17.78
CA HIS A 133 5.00 1.08 -18.61
C HIS A 133 4.71 -0.17 -17.77
N ALA A 134 3.97 -1.10 -18.36
CA ALA A 134 3.73 -2.44 -17.81
C ALA A 134 5.01 -3.07 -17.23
N VAL A 135 4.84 -3.79 -16.11
CA VAL A 135 5.95 -4.41 -15.38
C VAL A 135 6.70 -5.37 -16.30
N SER A 136 8.01 -5.15 -16.38
CA SER A 136 8.90 -5.93 -17.25
C SER A 136 9.51 -7.11 -16.49
N LYS A 137 10.11 -8.05 -17.25
CA LYS A 137 10.90 -9.15 -16.70
C LYS A 137 12.02 -8.68 -15.77
N LYS A 138 12.65 -7.54 -16.09
CA LYS A 138 13.73 -6.94 -15.28
C LYS A 138 13.21 -6.44 -13.93
N ASP A 139 12.00 -5.86 -13.91
CA ASP A 139 11.36 -5.36 -12.70
C ASP A 139 11.05 -6.51 -11.73
N LEU A 140 10.43 -7.59 -12.22
CA LEU A 140 10.11 -8.76 -11.39
C LEU A 140 11.36 -9.53 -10.97
N LYS A 141 12.39 -9.60 -11.81
CA LYS A 141 13.66 -10.23 -11.41
C LYS A 141 14.33 -9.46 -10.28
N LYS A 142 14.39 -8.12 -10.36
CA LYS A 142 14.93 -7.28 -9.29
C LYS A 142 14.12 -7.46 -7.99
N PHE A 143 12.80 -7.49 -8.10
CA PHE A 143 11.93 -7.78 -6.96
C PHE A 143 12.22 -9.15 -6.35
N TYR A 144 12.28 -10.20 -7.17
CA TYR A 144 12.62 -11.55 -6.74
C TYR A 144 13.97 -11.57 -6.01
N ASP A 145 15.01 -10.97 -6.58
CA ASP A 145 16.36 -10.96 -6.01
C ASP A 145 16.38 -10.28 -4.63
N VAL A 146 15.69 -9.14 -4.49
CA VAL A 146 15.57 -8.40 -3.20
C VAL A 146 14.86 -9.26 -2.16
N VAL A 147 13.69 -9.80 -2.50
CA VAL A 147 12.88 -10.57 -1.56
C VAL A 147 13.58 -11.87 -1.18
N ASN A 148 14.24 -12.52 -2.13
CA ASN A 148 15.02 -13.71 -1.88
C ASN A 148 16.20 -13.41 -0.93
N ASP A 149 16.90 -12.30 -1.11
CA ASP A 149 17.97 -11.90 -0.20
C ASP A 149 17.44 -11.59 1.22
N VAL A 150 16.30 -10.90 1.33
CA VAL A 150 15.63 -10.63 2.62
C VAL A 150 15.19 -11.93 3.30
N LYS A 151 14.53 -12.82 2.58
CA LYS A 151 14.04 -14.10 3.11
C LYS A 151 15.16 -14.99 3.65
N ASN A 152 16.33 -14.95 3.01
CA ASN A 152 17.49 -15.71 3.47
C ASN A 152 18.34 -14.96 4.52
N GLY A 153 17.95 -13.73 4.87
CA GLY A 153 18.57 -12.91 5.90
C GLY A 153 18.02 -13.19 7.29
N GLU A 154 18.54 -12.46 8.29
CA GLU A 154 18.23 -12.65 9.71
C GLU A 154 16.74 -12.49 10.04
N HIS A 155 16.06 -11.56 9.37
CA HIS A 155 14.65 -11.27 9.61
C HIS A 155 13.68 -12.01 8.68
N GLY A 156 14.20 -12.91 7.84
CA GLY A 156 13.44 -13.55 6.77
C GLY A 156 12.65 -14.80 7.18
N THR A 157 12.94 -15.41 8.33
CA THR A 157 12.44 -16.76 8.68
C THR A 157 10.92 -16.89 8.52
N GLN A 158 10.14 -15.92 8.99
CA GLN A 158 8.66 -15.94 8.91
C GLN A 158 8.08 -15.28 7.65
N LEU A 159 8.92 -14.78 6.74
CA LEU A 159 8.45 -14.15 5.52
C LEU A 159 7.85 -15.22 4.59
N VAL A 160 6.53 -15.17 4.39
CA VAL A 160 5.77 -16.17 3.63
C VAL A 160 5.22 -15.62 2.33
N ASP A 161 5.03 -14.32 2.22
CA ASP A 161 4.43 -13.69 1.05
C ASP A 161 5.26 -12.50 0.54
N ALA A 162 5.29 -12.36 -0.78
CA ALA A 162 5.87 -11.22 -1.46
C ALA A 162 4.90 -10.73 -2.54
N ILE A 163 4.49 -9.46 -2.47
CA ILE A 163 3.44 -8.91 -3.31
C ILE A 163 4.04 -7.84 -4.23
N PHE A 164 3.81 -7.96 -5.54
CA PHE A 164 4.14 -6.92 -6.51
C PHE A 164 2.87 -6.32 -7.10
N GLY A 165 2.61 -5.05 -6.82
CA GLY A 165 1.53 -4.26 -7.40
C GLY A 165 1.92 -3.60 -8.71
N SER A 166 0.98 -3.47 -9.63
CA SER A 166 1.10 -2.63 -10.82
C SER A 166 -0.21 -1.90 -11.08
N SER A 167 -0.11 -0.62 -11.45
CA SER A 167 -1.24 0.14 -11.99
C SER A 167 -1.31 0.11 -13.52
N SER A 168 -0.27 -0.38 -14.17
CA SER A 168 -0.15 -0.42 -15.63
C SER A 168 -0.07 -1.85 -16.19
N GLY A 169 -0.45 -2.85 -15.38
CA GLY A 169 -0.40 -4.26 -15.75
C GLY A 169 1.00 -4.87 -15.76
N PHE A 170 1.04 -6.14 -16.18
CA PHE A 170 2.24 -6.96 -16.27
C PHE A 170 2.41 -7.47 -17.70
N LYS A 171 3.65 -7.51 -18.19
CA LYS A 171 3.95 -8.24 -19.44
C LYS A 171 3.85 -9.74 -19.18
N GLY A 172 3.21 -10.49 -20.08
CA GLY A 172 3.03 -11.95 -19.92
C GLY A 172 4.35 -12.71 -19.71
N GLU A 173 5.41 -12.33 -20.45
CA GLU A 173 6.76 -12.89 -20.28
C GLU A 173 7.34 -12.69 -18.88
N ALA A 174 6.95 -11.62 -18.19
CA ALA A 174 7.43 -11.30 -16.85
C ALA A 174 6.77 -12.22 -15.83
N LEU A 175 5.45 -12.47 -15.96
CA LEU A 175 4.70 -13.39 -15.11
C LEU A 175 5.25 -14.81 -15.22
N VAL A 176 5.48 -15.29 -16.45
CA VAL A 176 6.07 -16.62 -16.70
C VAL A 176 7.45 -16.77 -16.08
N GLU A 177 8.28 -15.71 -16.09
CA GLU A 177 9.58 -15.76 -15.43
C GLU A 177 9.45 -15.84 -13.91
N LEU A 178 8.58 -15.03 -13.31
CA LEU A 178 8.36 -15.02 -11.87
C LEU A 178 7.86 -16.38 -11.39
N GLU A 179 6.94 -17.01 -12.13
CA GLU A 179 6.45 -18.36 -11.85
C GLU A 179 7.59 -19.40 -11.90
N LYS A 180 8.46 -19.34 -12.91
CA LYS A 180 9.65 -20.21 -13.00
C LYS A 180 10.58 -20.04 -11.80
N LEU A 181 10.88 -18.79 -11.44
CA LEU A 181 11.74 -18.47 -10.30
C LEU A 181 11.12 -18.88 -8.96
N SER A 182 9.79 -18.82 -8.83
CA SER A 182 9.05 -19.28 -7.66
C SER A 182 9.15 -20.80 -7.51
N LYS A 183 8.94 -21.56 -8.59
CA LYS A 183 9.00 -23.04 -8.58
C LYS A 183 10.38 -23.60 -8.28
N MET A 184 11.46 -22.91 -8.68
CA MET A 184 12.83 -23.31 -8.33
C MET A 184 13.07 -23.41 -6.81
N ARG A 185 12.20 -22.81 -6.00
CA ARG A 185 12.34 -22.72 -4.55
C ARG A 185 11.52 -23.76 -3.77
N GLU A 186 10.54 -24.40 -4.40
CA GLU A 186 9.57 -25.28 -3.73
C GLU A 186 10.16 -26.58 -3.15
N ALA A 187 11.46 -26.82 -3.28
CA ALA A 187 12.12 -28.02 -2.75
C ALA A 187 12.26 -28.04 -1.22
N ASP A 188 12.21 -26.88 -0.55
CA ASP A 188 12.40 -26.78 0.90
C ASP A 188 11.18 -26.10 1.59
N PRO A 189 10.40 -26.85 2.40
CA PRO A 189 9.22 -26.33 3.11
C PRO A 189 9.51 -25.14 4.03
N GLU A 190 10.67 -25.07 4.68
CA GLU A 190 11.03 -23.95 5.57
C GLU A 190 11.34 -22.67 4.79
N ASN A 191 11.73 -22.83 3.53
CA ASN A 191 12.05 -21.74 2.62
C ASN A 191 10.89 -21.38 1.68
N LYS A 192 9.68 -21.87 1.94
CA LYS A 192 8.52 -21.51 1.13
C LYS A 192 8.24 -19.99 1.19
N LEU A 193 8.04 -19.40 0.02
CA LEU A 193 7.67 -18.01 -0.16
C LEU A 193 6.77 -17.89 -1.39
N ASN A 194 5.60 -17.29 -1.21
CA ASN A 194 4.64 -17.12 -2.29
C ASN A 194 4.84 -15.74 -2.92
N PHE A 195 5.09 -15.72 -4.23
CA PHE A 195 5.09 -14.50 -5.01
C PHE A 195 3.68 -14.25 -5.57
N LYS A 196 3.11 -13.10 -5.24
CA LYS A 196 1.78 -12.66 -5.68
C LYS A 196 1.93 -11.42 -6.55
N THR A 197 1.17 -11.35 -7.63
CA THR A 197 1.04 -10.12 -8.41
C THR A 197 -0.33 -9.53 -8.18
N ALA A 198 -0.42 -8.21 -8.08
CA ALA A 198 -1.67 -7.49 -7.89
C ALA A 198 -1.82 -6.44 -9.00
N ASN A 199 -2.86 -6.56 -9.82
CA ASN A 199 -3.14 -5.59 -10.86
C ASN A 199 -4.25 -4.64 -10.41
N PHE A 200 -4.08 -3.34 -10.66
CA PHE A 200 -5.13 -2.36 -10.49
C PHE A 200 -5.98 -2.32 -11.76
N GLU A 201 -7.17 -2.91 -11.69
CA GLU A 201 -8.15 -2.90 -12.77
C GLU A 201 -9.51 -2.54 -12.21
N ASN A 202 -10.33 -1.82 -12.97
CA ASN A 202 -11.66 -1.39 -12.53
C ASN A 202 -11.67 -0.68 -11.17
N ARG A 203 -10.63 0.13 -10.91
CA ARG A 203 -10.42 0.89 -9.67
C ARG A 203 -10.15 0.06 -8.42
N ILE A 204 -9.85 -1.23 -8.57
CA ILE A 204 -9.60 -2.15 -7.46
C ILE A 204 -8.32 -2.94 -7.73
N TYR A 205 -7.49 -3.15 -6.69
CA TYR A 205 -6.39 -4.11 -6.78
C TYR A 205 -6.94 -5.53 -6.63
N SER A 206 -6.58 -6.42 -7.56
CA SER A 206 -6.93 -7.85 -7.50
C SER A 206 -5.67 -8.72 -7.62
N VAL A 207 -5.62 -9.82 -6.84
CA VAL A 207 -4.50 -10.78 -6.96
C VAL A 207 -4.65 -11.53 -8.27
N THR A 208 -3.65 -11.44 -9.14
CA THR A 208 -3.44 -12.43 -10.19
C THR A 208 -2.48 -13.46 -9.61
N LYS A 209 -2.99 -14.67 -9.32
CA LYS A 209 -2.11 -15.78 -8.92
C LYS A 209 -1.18 -16.10 -10.09
N CYS A 210 0.12 -16.05 -9.83
CA CYS A 210 1.14 -16.61 -10.70
C CYS A 210 1.31 -18.09 -10.39
#